data_AF-A0AA38P0Y2-F1
#
_entry.id   AF-A0AA38P0Y2-F1
#
_cell.length_a   1.000
_cell.length_b   1.000
_cell.length_c   1.000
_cell.angle_alpha   90.00
_cell.angle_beta   90.00
_cell.angle_gamma   90.00
#
_symmetry.space_group_name_H-M   'P 1'
#
loop_
_entity.id
_entity.type
_entity.pdbx_description
1 polymer ?
#
loop_
_entity_poly.entity_id
_entity_poly.type
_entity_poly.pdbx_seq_one_letter_code
_entity_poly.pdbx_strand_id
1 'polypeptide(L)'
;MRSLDVSFASRGIRIASIHPFFAATSMVPEIIRLQLSGIPLTPVPRIAGAILYAASQPDPSCNGAAFWIPDGGASTFMISREEFKPGIYDYIDSKSNATSVGLTGLRSFILRTCILIQLLWKELVLVCGSALIIGCFIWSLVGCMLTRVPTIPVA
;
A
#
# COMPACT_ATOMS: atom_id res chain seq x y z
N MET A 1 -20.91 18.17 9.72
CA MET A 1 -20.42 19.08 10.79
C MET A 1 -21.28 20.33 10.93
N ARG A 2 -21.54 21.09 9.85
CA ARG A 2 -22.26 22.37 9.90
C ARG A 2 -23.61 22.38 10.63
N SER A 3 -24.40 21.31 10.53
CA SER A 3 -25.70 21.21 11.22
C SER A 3 -25.59 21.11 12.75
N LEU A 4 -24.49 20.57 13.25
CA LEU A 4 -24.26 20.34 14.67
C LEU A 4 -23.57 21.53 15.35
N ASP A 5 -22.85 22.34 14.58
CA ASP A 5 -22.00 23.42 15.05
C ASP A 5 -22.73 24.39 15.99
N VAL A 6 -23.87 24.94 15.56
CA VAL A 6 -24.66 25.89 16.38
C VAL A 6 -25.10 25.28 17.71
N SER A 7 -25.51 24.01 17.69
CA SER A 7 -25.98 23.30 18.89
C SER A 7 -24.84 23.06 19.89
N PHE A 8 -23.65 22.68 19.43
CA PHE A 8 -22.49 22.46 20.29
C PHE A 8 -21.84 23.76 20.74
N ALA A 9 -21.75 24.76 19.86
CA ALA A 9 -21.21 26.07 20.18
C ALA A 9 -21.99 26.75 21.31
N SER A 10 -23.32 26.62 21.36
CA SER A 10 -24.14 27.14 22.47
C SER A 10 -23.82 26.52 23.84
N ARG A 11 -23.13 25.37 23.86
CA ARG A 11 -22.69 24.66 25.06
C ARG A 11 -21.20 24.83 25.34
N GLY A 12 -20.51 25.71 24.59
CA GLY A 12 -19.07 25.86 24.67
C GLY A 12 -18.29 24.63 24.16
N ILE A 13 -18.93 23.74 23.39
CA ILE A 13 -18.29 22.56 22.82
C ILE A 13 -17.88 22.88 21.39
N ARG A 14 -16.63 22.56 21.05
CA ARG A 14 -16.10 22.71 19.70
C ARG A 14 -16.08 21.35 19.00
N ILE A 15 -16.38 21.35 17.71
CA ILE A 15 -16.37 20.15 16.88
C ILE A 15 -15.41 20.36 15.70
N ALA A 16 -14.70 19.30 15.33
CA ALA A 16 -13.86 19.29 14.14
C ALA A 16 -13.96 17.91 13.50
N SER A 17 -13.85 17.86 12.17
CA SER A 17 -13.83 16.60 11.41
C SER A 17 -12.43 16.30 10.91
N ILE A 18 -11.99 15.06 11.04
CA ILE A 18 -10.71 14.59 10.53
C ILE A 18 -11.00 13.63 9.38
N HIS A 19 -10.52 13.97 8.18
CA HIS A 19 -10.72 13.22 6.96
C HIS A 19 -9.37 12.71 6.44
N PRO A 20 -8.87 11.58 6.95
CA PRO A 20 -7.75 10.89 6.34
C PRO A 20 -8.18 10.26 5.01
N PHE A 21 -7.27 10.22 4.04
CA PHE A 21 -7.52 9.56 2.76
C PHE A 21 -7.76 8.05 2.93
N PHE A 22 -6.69 7.28 3.15
CA PHE A 22 -6.78 5.86 3.55
C PHE A 22 -5.91 5.63 4.78
N ALA A 23 -6.54 5.42 5.93
CA ALA A 23 -5.81 5.19 7.18
C ALA A 23 -5.19 3.79 7.22
N ALA A 24 -3.91 3.70 7.61
CA ALA A 24 -3.21 2.44 7.84
C ALA A 24 -3.67 1.75 9.14
N THR A 25 -4.93 1.30 9.18
CA THR A 25 -5.55 0.65 10.34
C THR A 25 -5.81 -0.83 10.08
N SER A 26 -6.09 -1.59 11.14
CA SER A 26 -6.51 -2.99 11.07
C SER A 26 -7.98 -3.17 10.65
N MET A 27 -8.73 -2.09 10.42
CA MET A 27 -10.12 -2.16 9.95
C MET A 27 -10.23 -2.71 8.52
N VAL A 28 -9.18 -2.53 7.72
CA VAL A 28 -9.11 -3.07 6.36
C VAL A 28 -8.38 -4.41 6.43
N PRO A 29 -9.03 -5.53 6.02
CA PRO A 29 -8.40 -6.84 5.97
C PRO A 29 -7.08 -6.83 5.19
N GLU A 30 -6.13 -7.68 5.60
CA GLU A 30 -4.79 -7.71 5.00
C GLU A 30 -4.81 -7.95 3.48
N ILE A 31 -5.73 -8.79 3.00
CA ILE A 31 -5.90 -9.06 1.56
C ILE A 31 -6.22 -7.77 0.80
N ILE A 32 -7.14 -6.95 1.34
CA ILE A 32 -7.52 -5.67 0.73
C ILE A 32 -6.34 -4.70 0.83
N ARG A 33 -5.62 -4.63 1.97
CA ARG A 33 -4.41 -3.81 2.09
C ARG A 33 -3.34 -4.20 1.06
N LEU A 34 -3.22 -5.49 0.75
CA LEU A 34 -2.31 -6.00 -0.26
C LEU A 34 -2.74 -5.59 -1.68
N GLN A 35 -4.04 -5.57 -1.97
CA GLN A 35 -4.57 -5.05 -3.23
C GLN A 35 -4.36 -3.54 -3.36
N LEU A 36 -4.47 -2.81 -2.25
CA LEU A 36 -4.25 -1.37 -2.17
C LEU A 36 -2.77 -0.99 -1.96
N SER A 37 -1.82 -1.92 -2.09
CA SER A 37 -0.39 -1.68 -1.76
C SER A 37 0.32 -0.66 -2.67
N GLY A 38 -0.37 -0.08 -3.66
CA GLY A 38 0.11 1.03 -4.49
C GLY A 38 -0.51 2.38 -4.12
N ILE A 39 -1.57 2.39 -3.29
CA ILE A 39 -2.20 3.60 -2.79
C ILE A 39 -1.46 4.01 -1.51
N PRO A 40 -0.97 5.25 -1.42
CA PRO A 40 -0.29 5.67 -0.22
C PRO A 40 -1.29 5.74 0.94
N LEU A 41 -0.95 5.09 2.05
CA LEU A 41 -1.79 5.10 3.25
C LEU A 41 -1.35 6.24 4.17
N THR A 42 -2.31 6.95 4.75
CA THR A 42 -2.09 7.93 5.80
C THR A 42 -1.66 7.21 7.09
N PRO A 43 -0.47 7.52 7.64
CA PRO A 43 0.02 6.86 8.84
C PRO A 43 -0.76 7.31 10.08
N VAL A 44 -1.06 6.37 10.99
CA VAL A 44 -1.83 6.63 12.22
C VAL A 44 -1.26 7.78 13.08
N PRO A 45 0.07 7.91 13.28
CA PRO A 45 0.63 9.05 14.02
C PRO A 45 0.27 10.42 13.45
N ARG A 46 0.11 10.53 12.11
CA ARG A 46 -0.29 11.79 11.46
C ARG A 46 -1.75 12.12 11.73
N ILE A 47 -2.61 11.10 11.74
CA ILE A 47 -4.03 11.23 12.11
C ILE A 47 -4.15 11.68 13.56
N ALA A 48 -3.39 11.05 14.47
CA ALA A 48 -3.34 11.44 15.87
C ALA A 48 -2.86 12.88 16.06
N GLY A 49 -1.81 13.29 15.33
CA GLY A 49 -1.31 14.67 15.35
C GLY A 49 -2.36 15.69 14.90
N ALA A 50 -3.15 15.36 13.86
CA ALA A 50 -4.24 16.23 13.41
C ALA A 50 -5.38 16.32 14.45
N ILE A 51 -5.71 15.22 15.13
CA ILE A 51 -6.70 15.22 16.23
C ILE A 51 -6.21 16.12 17.37
N LEU A 52 -4.97 15.94 17.80
CA LEU A 52 -4.37 16.75 18.88
C LEU A 52 -4.31 18.23 18.49
N TYR A 53 -3.92 18.54 17.25
CA TYR A 53 -3.93 19.90 16.74
C TYR A 53 -5.33 20.51 16.75
N ALA A 54 -6.33 19.81 16.20
CA ALA A 54 -7.71 20.28 16.18
C ALA A 54 -8.30 20.50 17.59
N ALA A 55 -7.92 19.66 18.56
CA ALA A 55 -8.36 19.79 19.94
C ALA A 55 -7.68 20.96 20.68
N SER A 56 -6.40 21.21 20.41
CA SER A 56 -5.58 22.19 21.13
C SER A 56 -5.60 23.59 20.53
N GLN A 57 -5.92 23.73 19.24
CA GLN A 57 -5.90 25.01 18.53
C GLN A 57 -6.94 25.99 19.13
N PRO A 58 -6.55 27.14 19.71
CA PRO A 58 -7.49 28.10 20.30
C PRO A 58 -8.38 28.85 19.29
N ASP A 59 -8.02 28.89 18.02
CA ASP A 59 -8.74 29.68 17.01
C ASP A 59 -10.21 29.23 16.86
N PRO A 60 -11.20 30.12 17.04
CA PRO A 60 -12.61 29.81 16.81
C PRO A 60 -12.92 29.42 15.36
N SER A 61 -12.08 29.78 14.38
CA SER A 61 -12.25 29.37 12.97
C SER A 61 -12.15 27.85 12.78
N CYS A 62 -11.47 27.16 13.70
CA CYS A 62 -11.34 25.71 13.68
C CYS A 62 -12.62 24.98 14.10
N ASN A 63 -13.59 25.70 14.69
CA ASN A 63 -14.86 25.11 15.07
C ASN A 63 -15.74 24.85 13.84
N GLY A 64 -16.15 23.60 13.67
CA GLY A 64 -16.88 23.12 12.50
C GLY A 64 -15.99 22.87 11.27
N ALA A 65 -14.67 23.05 11.38
CA ALA A 65 -13.73 22.84 10.27
C ALA A 65 -13.51 21.35 9.95
N ALA A 66 -13.04 21.09 8.72
CA ALA A 66 -12.53 19.78 8.33
C ALA A 66 -11.03 19.82 8.10
N PHE A 67 -10.32 18.88 8.70
CA PHE A 67 -8.91 18.63 8.46
C PHE A 67 -8.78 17.51 7.46
N TRP A 68 -8.32 17.84 6.26
CA TRP A 68 -8.02 16.87 5.22
C TRP A 68 -6.57 16.42 5.37
N ILE A 69 -6.37 15.11 5.49
CA ILE A 69 -5.04 14.51 5.60
C ILE A 69 -4.77 13.73 4.32
N PRO A 70 -4.13 14.37 3.31
CA PRO A 70 -3.80 13.70 2.07
C PRO A 70 -2.78 12.59 2.30
N ASP A 71 -2.71 11.70 1.31
CA ASP A 71 -1.77 10.60 1.26
C ASP A 71 -0.34 11.08 0.89
N GLY A 72 0.60 10.15 0.78
CA GLY A 72 1.89 10.35 0.11
C GLY A 72 2.84 11.39 0.72
N GLY A 73 2.59 11.83 1.95
CA GLY A 73 3.47 12.75 2.68
C GLY A 73 3.07 14.22 2.60
N ALA A 74 2.06 14.58 1.81
CA ALA A 74 1.58 15.96 1.68
C ALA A 74 1.09 16.55 3.03
N SER A 75 1.12 17.88 3.11
CA SER A 75 0.71 18.61 4.31
C SER A 75 -0.80 18.48 4.55
N THR A 76 -1.17 18.20 5.80
CA THR A 76 -2.55 18.35 6.27
C THR A 76 -3.01 19.79 6.06
N PHE A 77 -4.24 19.97 5.58
CA PHE A 77 -4.84 21.30 5.44
C PHE A 77 -6.23 21.34 6.06
N MET A 78 -6.60 22.53 6.51
CA MET A 78 -7.90 22.81 7.11
C MET A 78 -8.80 23.48 6.08
N ILE A 79 -10.05 23.02 6.00
CA ILE A 79 -11.11 23.61 5.19
C ILE A 79 -12.08 24.27 6.16
N SER A 80 -12.27 25.58 6.03
CA SER A 80 -13.23 26.28 6.88
C SER A 80 -14.66 25.86 6.54
N ARG A 81 -15.56 25.95 7.52
CA ARG A 81 -16.97 25.57 7.33
C ARG A 81 -17.68 26.38 6.24
N GLU A 82 -17.24 27.62 5.99
CA GLU A 82 -17.78 28.50 4.94
C GLU A 82 -17.25 28.16 3.53
N GLU A 83 -16.16 27.38 3.46
CA GLU A 83 -15.43 27.08 2.22
C GLU A 83 -15.86 25.77 1.57
N PHE A 84 -16.83 25.06 2.14
CA PHE A 84 -17.48 23.90 1.49
C PHE A 84 -18.37 24.32 0.31
N LYS A 85 -17.73 24.81 -0.74
CA LYS A 85 -18.31 25.23 -2.02
C LYS A 85 -17.81 24.30 -3.12
N PRO A 86 -18.47 24.22 -4.29
CA PRO A 86 -18.06 23.33 -5.38
C PRO A 86 -16.57 23.39 -5.74
N GLY A 87 -15.94 24.56 -5.73
CA GLY A 87 -14.52 24.72 -6.05
C GLY A 87 -13.54 24.08 -5.05
N ILE A 88 -13.98 23.72 -3.83
CA ILE A 88 -13.12 23.02 -2.88
C ILE A 88 -12.87 21.58 -3.30
N TYR A 89 -13.79 20.96 -4.02
CA TYR A 89 -13.64 19.58 -4.46
C TYR A 89 -12.49 19.46 -5.46
N ASP A 90 -12.37 20.41 -6.39
CA ASP A 90 -11.24 20.48 -7.34
C ASP A 90 -9.91 20.70 -6.59
N TYR A 91 -9.92 21.50 -5.52
CA TYR A 91 -8.74 21.70 -4.68
C TYR A 91 -8.34 20.42 -3.93
N ILE A 92 -9.31 19.70 -3.36
CA ILE A 92 -9.06 18.42 -2.68
C ILE A 92 -8.55 17.39 -3.68
N ASP A 93 -9.18 17.31 -4.86
CA ASP A 93 -8.80 16.36 -5.91
C ASP A 93 -7.39 16.65 -6.43
N SER A 94 -7.08 17.92 -6.75
CA SER A 94 -5.74 18.31 -7.19
C SER A 94 -4.66 18.02 -6.13
N LYS A 95 -4.95 18.25 -4.84
CA LYS A 95 -4.01 17.92 -3.76
C LYS A 95 -3.84 16.42 -3.54
N SER A 96 -4.93 15.66 -3.64
CA SER A 96 -4.88 14.21 -3.47
C SER A 96 -4.17 13.56 -4.66
N ASN A 97 -4.49 13.99 -5.88
CA ASN A 97 -3.87 13.49 -7.11
C ASN A 97 -2.40 13.92 -7.25
N ALA A 98 -2.03 15.13 -6.81
CA ALA A 98 -0.63 15.53 -6.80
C ALA A 98 0.25 14.64 -5.90
N THR A 99 -0.34 13.94 -4.94
CA THR A 99 0.39 13.08 -4.00
C THR A 99 0.26 11.58 -4.31
N SER A 100 -0.82 11.18 -4.99
CA SER A 100 -1.04 9.80 -5.44
C SER A 100 -0.37 9.49 -6.79
N VAL A 101 -0.18 10.49 -7.67
CA VAL A 101 0.37 10.31 -9.01
C VAL A 101 1.90 10.45 -8.99
N GLY A 102 2.62 9.33 -9.06
CA GLY A 102 3.93 9.33 -9.72
C GLY A 102 5.00 8.38 -9.18
N LEU A 103 5.35 8.45 -7.89
CA LEU A 103 6.59 7.82 -7.40
C LEU A 103 6.38 6.64 -6.46
N THR A 104 5.34 6.69 -5.61
CA THR A 104 5.15 5.68 -4.57
C THR A 104 4.60 4.37 -5.12
N GLY A 105 3.69 4.45 -6.10
CA GLY A 105 3.11 3.28 -6.76
C GLY A 105 4.15 2.49 -7.56
N LEU A 106 4.98 3.18 -8.35
CA LEU A 106 6.01 2.53 -9.18
C LEU A 106 7.07 1.85 -8.30
N ARG A 107 7.55 2.53 -7.25
CA ARG A 107 8.54 1.96 -6.32
C ARG A 107 7.99 0.73 -5.60
N SER A 108 6.74 0.81 -5.13
CA SER A 108 6.09 -0.31 -4.43
C SER A 108 5.84 -1.49 -5.37
N PHE A 109 5.47 -1.21 -6.62
CA PHE A 109 5.31 -2.23 -7.65
C PHE A 109 6.64 -2.91 -8.00
N ILE A 110 7.72 -2.15 -8.20
CA ILE A 110 9.06 -2.68 -8.48
C ILE A 110 9.55 -3.53 -7.31
N LEU A 111 9.46 -3.04 -6.08
CA LEU A 111 9.86 -3.83 -4.90
C LEU A 111 9.07 -5.13 -4.80
N ARG A 112 7.75 -5.08 -5.02
CA ARG A 112 6.88 -6.26 -4.94
C ARG A 112 7.17 -7.26 -6.04
N THR A 113 7.37 -6.81 -7.27
CA THR A 113 7.74 -7.68 -8.40
C THR A 113 9.13 -8.26 -8.24
N CYS A 114 10.11 -7.48 -7.78
CA CYS A 114 11.46 -7.99 -7.47
C CYS A 114 11.44 -9.07 -6.38
N ILE A 115 10.68 -8.86 -5.28
CA ILE A 115 10.56 -9.86 -4.21
C ILE A 115 9.90 -11.14 -4.73
N LEU A 116 8.82 -11.01 -5.50
CA LEU A 116 8.13 -12.17 -6.10
C LEU A 116 9.04 -12.92 -7.07
N ILE A 117 9.75 -12.20 -7.95
CA ILE A 117 10.71 -12.79 -8.89
C ILE A 117 11.83 -13.50 -8.13
N GLN A 118 12.41 -12.90 -7.08
CA GLN A 118 13.45 -13.54 -6.28
C GLN A 118 12.95 -14.80 -5.56
N LEU A 119 11.70 -14.78 -5.06
CA LEU A 119 11.10 -15.93 -4.41
C LEU A 119 10.85 -17.06 -5.41
N LEU A 120 10.22 -16.74 -6.54
CA LEU A 120 9.95 -17.70 -7.62
C LEU A 120 11.23 -18.25 -8.24
N TRP A 121 12.28 -17.43 -8.40
CA TRP A 121 13.55 -17.85 -8.99
C TRP A 121 14.27 -18.90 -8.14
N LYS A 122 14.19 -18.80 -6.80
CA LYS A 122 14.80 -19.78 -5.90
C LYS A 122 14.20 -21.18 -6.09
N GLU A 123 12.87 -21.26 -6.14
CA GLU A 123 12.17 -22.53 -6.37
C GLU A 123 12.45 -23.07 -7.78
N LEU A 124 12.47 -22.20 -8.79
CA LEU A 124 12.69 -22.59 -10.18
C LEU A 124 14.12 -23.11 -10.42
N VAL A 125 15.15 -22.47 -9.83
CA VAL A 125 16.54 -22.96 -9.87
C VAL A 125 16.67 -24.29 -9.16
N LEU A 126 15.97 -24.49 -8.04
CA LEU A 126 16.03 -25.74 -7.28
C LEU A 126 15.36 -26.90 -8.04
N VAL A 127 14.22 -26.65 -8.68
CA VAL A 127 13.53 -27.64 -9.53
C VAL A 127 14.32 -27.95 -10.80
N CYS A 128 14.81 -26.93 -11.53
CA CYS A 128 15.60 -27.14 -12.74
C CYS A 128 16.95 -27.81 -12.43
N GLY A 129 17.62 -27.40 -11.34
CA GLY A 129 18.88 -27.99 -10.90
C GLY A 129 18.72 -29.46 -10.52
N SER A 130 17.68 -29.80 -9.76
CA SER A 130 17.40 -31.21 -9.41
C SER A 130 17.02 -32.05 -10.63
N ALA A 131 16.22 -31.53 -11.57
CA ALA A 131 15.88 -32.22 -12.80
C ALA A 131 17.11 -32.52 -13.67
N LEU A 132 18.06 -31.57 -13.79
CA LEU A 132 19.31 -31.77 -14.53
C LEU A 132 20.18 -32.86 -13.88
N ILE A 133 20.30 -32.88 -12.55
CA ILE A 133 21.08 -33.90 -11.83
C ILE A 133 20.47 -35.29 -12.06
N ILE A 134 19.14 -35.41 -11.95
CA ILE A 134 18.43 -36.67 -12.21
C ILE A 134 18.61 -37.12 -13.66
N GLY A 135 18.49 -36.20 -14.62
CA GLY A 135 18.72 -36.48 -16.04
C GLY A 135 20.13 -37.00 -16.34
N CYS A 136 21.15 -36.37 -15.77
CA CYS A 136 22.55 -36.82 -15.89
C CYS A 136 22.77 -38.21 -15.28
N PHE A 137 22.15 -38.49 -14.14
CA PHE A 137 22.26 -39.80 -13.48
C PHE A 137 21.63 -40.92 -14.32
N ILE A 138 20.44 -40.68 -14.88
CA ILE A 138 19.75 -41.63 -15.78
C ILE A 138 20.57 -41.85 -17.05
N TRP A 139 21.09 -40.79 -17.67
CA TRP A 139 21.92 -40.92 -18.88
C TRP A 139 23.18 -41.77 -18.64
N SER A 140 23.86 -41.55 -17.51
CA SER A 140 25.05 -42.32 -17.12
C SER A 140 24.72 -43.81 -16.91
N LEU A 141 23.61 -44.12 -16.23
CA LEU A 141 23.13 -45.49 -16.03
C LEU A 141 22.83 -46.20 -17.36
N VAL A 142 22.11 -45.53 -18.27
CA VAL A 142 21.75 -46.08 -19.58
C VAL A 142 23.01 -46.32 -20.44
N GLY A 143 23.95 -45.38 -20.46
CA GLY A 143 25.22 -45.54 -21.18
C GLY A 143 26.06 -46.71 -20.66
N CYS A 144 26.07 -46.92 -19.34
CA CYS A 144 26.78 -48.04 -18.72
C CYS A 144 26.13 -49.39 -19.04
N MET A 145 24.81 -49.45 -19.21
CA MET A 145 24.11 -50.66 -19.65
C MET A 145 24.34 -50.99 -21.14
N LEU A 146 24.32 -49.97 -22.02
CA LEU A 146 24.51 -50.17 -23.47
C LEU A 146 25.92 -50.65 -23.83
N THR A 147 26.93 -50.26 -23.05
CA THR A 147 28.34 -50.67 -23.26
C THR A 147 28.65 -52.07 -22.73
N ARG A 148 27.73 -52.68 -21.95
CA ARG A 148 27.88 -54.03 -21.41
C ARG A 148 27.20 -55.13 -22.23
N VAL A 149 26.72 -54.84 -23.45
CA VAL A 149 26.22 -55.89 -24.34
C VAL A 149 27.38 -56.82 -24.68
N PRO A 150 27.39 -58.07 -24.17
CA PRO A 150 28.48 -58.99 -24.46
C PRO A 150 28.42 -59.31 -25.95
N THR A 151 29.53 -59.09 -26.65
CA THR A 151 29.69 -59.55 -28.02
C THR A 151 29.57 -61.07 -28.02
N ILE A 152 28.44 -61.59 -28.47
CA ILE A 152 28.24 -63.03 -28.65
C ILE A 152 29.22 -63.45 -29.75
N PRO A 153 30.18 -64.33 -29.47
CA PRO A 153 31.05 -64.85 -30.52
C PRO A 153 30.19 -65.65 -31.48
N VAL A 154 30.13 -65.20 -32.74
CA VAL A 154 29.49 -65.95 -33.83
C VAL A 154 30.43 -67.08 -34.18
N ALA A 155 30.02 -68.31 -33.86
CA ALA A 155 30.69 -69.54 -34.22
C ALA A 155 30.37 -69.95 -35.67
#